data_AF-A0A3N5YTA7-F1
#
_entry.id   AF-A0A3N5YTA7-F1
#
_cell.length_a   1.000
_cell.length_b   1.000
_cell.length_c   1.000
_cell.angle_alpha   90.00
_cell.angle_beta   90.00
_cell.angle_gamma   90.00
#
_symmetry.space_group_name_H-M   'P 1'
#
loop_
_entity.id
_entity.type
_entity.pdbx_description
1 polymer ?
#
loop_
_entity_poly.entity_id
_entity_poly.type
_entity_poly.pdbx_seq_one_letter_code
_entity_poly.pdbx_strand_id
1 'polypeptide(L)'
;MRGYQLENLRLILAYASRHSPFYRRRLSGRVDFTTMDFEHCRSLPFTTADDLCRDPLELLGVSQAQVARVVTLRSSGTSAPPKRLFFNQADLELTVDFFHHGMSGLVRAGQRVVILMPGAAPESVGALLAEGLARMGAVGIVHGPVRDPEAAAAAILAEQADCLVGIPVQILGLARHTGSARIPRGLIRSVVLSTDYVPAAIVAAVERRWGCDVYQHYGMSEMGYGGGLECTAHEGYHLREADL
;
A
#
# COMPACT_ATOMS: atom_id res chain seq x y z
N MET A 1 20.30 9.42 -9.54
CA MET A 1 19.21 9.28 -8.54
C MET A 1 18.86 10.61 -7.88
N ARG A 2 19.72 11.23 -7.06
CA ARG A 2 19.41 12.51 -6.38
C ARG A 2 18.98 13.66 -7.31
N GLY A 3 19.63 13.83 -8.45
CA GLY A 3 19.26 14.88 -9.41
C GLY A 3 17.87 14.65 -10.05
N TYR A 4 17.52 13.38 -10.30
CA TYR A 4 16.20 12.99 -10.81
C TYR A 4 15.10 13.27 -9.77
N GLN A 5 15.32 12.86 -8.52
CA GLN A 5 14.39 13.12 -7.41
C GLN A 5 14.18 14.61 -7.16
N LEU A 6 15.26 15.42 -7.23
CA LEU A 6 15.12 16.86 -7.06
C LEU A 6 14.30 17.49 -8.19
N GLU A 7 14.51 17.04 -9.43
CA GLU A 7 13.75 17.54 -10.57
C GLU A 7 12.27 17.18 -10.47
N ASN A 8 11.95 15.91 -10.16
CA ASN A 8 10.56 15.50 -9.96
C ASN A 8 9.90 16.22 -8.78
N LEU A 9 10.61 16.42 -7.67
CA LEU A 9 10.10 17.18 -6.54
C LEU A 9 9.71 18.61 -6.95
N ARG A 10 10.55 19.29 -7.75
CA ARG A 10 10.24 20.62 -8.29
C ARG A 10 9.00 20.59 -9.18
N LEU A 11 8.90 19.59 -10.06
CA LEU A 11 7.74 19.40 -10.95
C LEU A 11 6.45 19.16 -10.16
N ILE A 12 6.48 18.29 -9.14
CA ILE A 12 5.33 17.96 -8.30
C ILE A 12 4.89 19.18 -7.48
N LEU A 13 5.81 19.93 -6.88
CA LEU A 13 5.48 21.13 -6.11
C LEU A 13 4.92 22.25 -6.99
N ALA A 14 5.51 22.46 -8.18
CA ALA A 14 4.99 23.42 -9.15
C ALA A 14 3.59 23.02 -9.64
N TYR A 15 3.38 21.73 -9.91
CA TYR A 15 2.08 21.18 -10.27
C TYR A 15 1.05 21.40 -9.16
N ALA A 16 1.38 21.01 -7.92
CA ALA A 16 0.50 21.17 -6.77
C ALA A 16 0.13 22.64 -6.53
N SER A 17 1.11 23.55 -6.59
CA SER A 17 0.88 25.00 -6.45
C SER A 17 -0.03 25.56 -7.57
N ARG A 18 0.09 25.04 -8.79
CA ARG A 18 -0.74 25.49 -9.92
C ARG A 18 -2.15 24.91 -9.87
N HIS A 19 -2.31 23.64 -9.52
CA HIS A 19 -3.55 22.91 -9.74
C HIS A 19 -4.40 22.69 -8.48
N SER A 20 -3.80 22.61 -7.29
CA SER A 20 -4.53 22.45 -6.03
C SER A 20 -4.74 23.81 -5.35
N PRO A 21 -5.99 24.23 -5.08
CA PRO A 21 -6.29 25.42 -4.28
C PRO A 21 -5.59 25.43 -2.91
N PHE A 22 -5.54 24.27 -2.25
CA PHE A 22 -4.86 24.10 -0.97
C PHE A 22 -3.36 24.41 -1.09
N TYR A 23 -2.64 23.70 -1.97
CA TYR A 23 -1.20 23.87 -2.11
C TYR A 23 -0.82 25.23 -2.69
N ARG A 24 -1.64 25.81 -3.57
CA ARG A 24 -1.45 27.18 -4.06
C ARG A 24 -1.35 28.18 -2.91
N ARG A 25 -2.30 28.14 -1.96
CA ARG A 25 -2.27 29.03 -0.78
C ARG A 25 -1.15 28.68 0.18
N ARG A 26 -0.92 27.37 0.39
CA ARG A 26 0.06 26.86 1.35
C ARG A 26 1.50 27.20 0.95
N LEU A 27 1.82 27.15 -0.35
CA LEU A 27 3.16 27.36 -0.92
C LEU A 27 3.39 28.80 -1.43
N SER A 28 2.35 29.63 -1.52
CA SER A 28 2.44 31.00 -2.04
C SER A 28 3.56 31.81 -1.37
N GLY A 29 4.50 32.31 -2.18
CA GLY A 29 5.62 33.15 -1.74
C GLY A 29 6.68 32.43 -0.90
N ARG A 30 6.63 31.10 -0.80
CA ARG A 30 7.56 30.30 0.03
C ARG A 30 8.61 29.54 -0.76
N VAL A 31 8.37 29.29 -2.04
CA VAL A 31 9.21 28.42 -2.86
C VAL A 31 9.40 29.04 -4.24
N ASP A 32 10.66 29.16 -4.65
CA ASP A 32 11.01 29.29 -6.07
C ASP A 32 11.38 27.90 -6.59
N PHE A 33 10.49 27.30 -7.37
CA PHE A 33 10.63 25.93 -7.86
C PHE A 33 11.83 25.75 -8.80
N THR A 34 12.38 26.83 -9.37
CA THR A 34 13.52 26.75 -10.28
C THR A 34 14.86 26.67 -9.56
N THR A 35 14.93 27.22 -8.35
CA THR A 35 16.16 27.32 -7.55
C THR A 35 16.14 26.43 -6.30
N MET A 36 15.00 25.84 -5.96
CA MET A 36 14.82 24.92 -4.82
C MET A 36 15.80 23.74 -4.85
N ASP A 37 16.35 23.39 -3.69
CA ASP A 37 17.12 22.16 -3.44
C ASP A 37 16.52 21.36 -2.26
N PHE A 38 17.20 20.29 -1.83
CA PHE A 38 16.73 19.46 -0.71
C PHE A 38 16.77 20.17 0.65
N GLU A 39 17.60 21.19 0.86
CA GLU A 39 17.63 21.93 2.13
C GLU A 39 16.35 22.77 2.28
N HIS A 40 15.82 23.28 1.18
CA HIS A 40 14.55 24.01 1.17
C HIS A 40 13.37 23.14 1.65
N CYS A 41 13.43 21.82 1.50
CA CYS A 41 12.39 20.90 1.99
C CYS A 41 12.11 21.08 3.48
N ARG A 42 13.11 21.45 4.27
CA ARG A 42 12.99 21.68 5.72
C ARG A 42 12.07 22.85 6.06
N SER A 43 11.90 23.79 5.13
CA SER A 43 11.07 24.98 5.28
C SER A 43 9.65 24.81 4.71
N LEU A 44 9.42 23.72 3.97
CA LEU A 44 8.11 23.44 3.39
C LEU A 44 7.10 23.14 4.50
N PRO A 45 5.89 23.70 4.40
CA PRO A 45 4.85 23.41 5.36
C PRO A 45 4.32 21.97 5.18
N PHE A 46 4.08 21.29 6.28
CA PHE A 46 3.47 19.96 6.27
C PHE A 46 1.99 20.00 5.84
N THR A 47 1.54 18.91 5.24
CA THR A 47 0.12 18.54 5.12
C THR A 47 -0.20 17.54 6.21
N THR A 48 -1.33 17.75 6.90
CA THR A 48 -1.72 16.99 8.08
C THR A 48 -3.01 16.20 7.84
N ALA A 49 -3.34 15.29 8.77
CA ALA A 49 -4.62 14.60 8.75
C ALA A 49 -5.81 15.57 8.82
N ASP A 50 -5.69 16.67 9.57
CA ASP A 50 -6.75 17.68 9.70
C ASP A 50 -7.04 18.40 8.38
N ASP A 51 -6.01 18.61 7.55
CA ASP A 51 -6.18 19.21 6.22
C ASP A 51 -7.04 18.30 5.33
N LEU A 52 -6.81 16.98 5.39
CA LEU A 52 -7.59 15.97 4.66
C LEU A 52 -9.03 15.81 5.19
N CYS A 53 -9.27 16.14 6.46
CA CYS A 53 -10.61 16.07 7.06
C CYS A 53 -11.45 17.33 6.76
N ARG A 54 -10.81 18.50 6.66
CA ARG A 54 -11.52 19.80 6.60
C ARG A 54 -12.13 20.07 5.23
N ASP A 55 -11.32 20.11 4.19
CA ASP A 55 -11.79 20.38 2.82
C ASP A 55 -11.03 19.52 1.80
N PRO A 56 -11.38 18.22 1.69
CA PRO A 56 -10.61 17.28 0.90
C PRO A 56 -10.62 17.60 -0.61
N LEU A 57 -11.61 18.37 -1.09
CA LEU A 57 -11.70 18.75 -2.50
C LEU A 57 -10.69 19.84 -2.89
N GLU A 58 -10.26 20.68 -1.94
CA GLU A 58 -9.23 21.69 -2.20
C GLU A 58 -7.83 21.09 -2.40
N LEU A 59 -7.61 19.84 -1.98
CA LEU A 59 -6.34 19.14 -2.21
C LEU A 59 -6.23 18.53 -3.61
N LEU A 60 -7.32 18.49 -4.40
CA LEU A 60 -7.30 17.92 -5.74
C LEU A 60 -6.35 18.69 -6.66
N GLY A 61 -5.45 17.96 -7.31
CA GLY A 61 -4.64 18.46 -8.44
C GLY A 61 -5.33 18.31 -9.81
N VAL A 62 -6.50 17.66 -9.85
CA VAL A 62 -7.27 17.38 -11.08
C VAL A 62 -8.72 17.85 -10.94
N SER A 63 -9.45 17.89 -12.05
CA SER A 63 -10.89 18.14 -11.98
C SER A 63 -11.63 16.95 -11.35
N GLN A 64 -12.78 17.21 -10.70
CA GLN A 64 -13.60 16.13 -10.10
C GLN A 64 -14.06 15.10 -11.15
N ALA A 65 -14.21 15.49 -12.41
CA ALA A 65 -14.56 14.59 -13.51
C ALA A 65 -13.47 13.57 -13.84
N GLN A 66 -12.23 13.81 -13.44
CA GLN A 66 -11.09 12.89 -13.63
C GLN A 66 -10.89 11.95 -12.44
N VAL A 67 -11.65 12.11 -11.35
CA VAL A 67 -11.58 11.22 -10.20
C VAL A 67 -12.22 9.88 -10.57
N ALA A 68 -11.41 8.82 -10.55
CA ALA A 68 -11.87 7.45 -10.76
C ALA A 68 -12.33 6.82 -9.43
N ARG A 69 -11.55 7.02 -8.35
CA ARG A 69 -11.80 6.40 -7.06
C ARG A 69 -11.83 7.39 -5.91
N VAL A 70 -12.78 7.19 -4.99
CA VAL A 70 -12.85 7.90 -3.71
C VAL A 70 -12.74 6.93 -2.55
N VAL A 71 -11.83 7.21 -1.63
CA VAL A 71 -11.58 6.40 -0.44
C VAL A 71 -11.89 7.23 0.79
N THR A 72 -12.76 6.73 1.65
CA THR A 72 -13.10 7.38 2.93
C THR A 72 -12.50 6.58 4.06
N LEU A 73 -11.49 7.15 4.73
CA LEU A 73 -10.81 6.53 5.85
C LEU A 73 -11.48 6.97 7.15
N ARG A 74 -12.04 5.99 7.87
CA ARG A 74 -12.58 6.19 9.21
C ARG A 74 -11.54 5.67 10.19
N SER A 75 -10.99 6.53 11.04
CA SER A 75 -10.17 6.08 12.18
C SER A 75 -11.09 5.39 13.19
N SER A 76 -10.77 4.14 13.53
CA SER A 76 -11.46 3.42 14.60
C SER A 76 -11.13 4.09 15.94
N GLY A 77 -12.13 4.68 16.60
CA GLY A 77 -11.99 5.17 17.97
C GLY A 77 -11.82 6.69 18.13
N THR A 78 -11.97 7.50 17.08
CA THR A 78 -12.04 8.97 17.23
C THR A 78 -13.37 9.49 16.69
N SER A 79 -13.88 10.56 17.28
CA SER A 79 -15.04 11.31 16.76
C SER A 79 -14.65 12.29 15.64
N ALA A 80 -13.39 12.25 15.19
CA ALA A 80 -12.90 13.15 14.15
C ALA A 80 -13.60 12.84 12.81
N PRO A 81 -13.85 13.85 11.97
CA PRO A 81 -14.35 13.64 10.61
C PRO A 81 -13.43 12.67 9.85
N PRO A 82 -13.98 11.83 8.96
CA PRO A 82 -13.16 10.91 8.18
C PRO A 82 -12.31 11.67 7.16
N LYS A 83 -11.11 11.14 6.88
CA LYS A 83 -10.28 11.62 5.77
C LYS A 83 -10.87 11.11 4.45
N ARG A 84 -10.88 11.94 3.42
CA ARG A 84 -11.26 11.52 2.06
C ARG A 84 -10.09 11.71 1.11
N LEU A 85 -9.80 10.68 0.34
CA LEU A 85 -8.77 10.65 -0.68
C LEU A 85 -9.39 10.35 -2.04
N PHE A 86 -8.77 10.89 -3.09
CA PHE A 86 -9.24 10.80 -4.46
C PHE A 86 -8.09 10.35 -5.34
N PHE A 87 -8.38 9.42 -6.25
CA PHE A 87 -7.41 8.89 -7.19
C PHE A 87 -8.00 9.00 -8.59
N ASN A 88 -7.21 9.53 -9.52
CA ASN A 88 -7.49 9.42 -10.95
C ASN A 88 -6.95 8.09 -11.50
N GLN A 89 -7.21 7.79 -12.78
CA GLN A 89 -6.74 6.55 -13.39
C GLN A 89 -5.21 6.39 -13.41
N ALA A 90 -4.46 7.48 -13.59
CA ALA A 90 -3.00 7.46 -13.58
C ALA A 90 -2.44 7.18 -12.18
N ASP A 91 -3.08 7.69 -11.12
CA ASP A 91 -2.69 7.39 -9.73
C ASP A 91 -2.91 5.90 -9.40
N LEU A 92 -4.02 5.34 -9.88
CA LEU A 92 -4.31 3.91 -9.74
C LEU A 92 -3.31 3.06 -10.51
N GLU A 93 -2.99 3.45 -11.75
CA GLU A 93 -1.99 2.80 -12.59
C GLU A 93 -0.60 2.75 -11.92
N LEU A 94 -0.16 3.87 -11.36
CA LEU A 94 1.08 3.93 -10.57
C LEU A 94 1.05 2.98 -9.36
N THR A 95 -0.11 2.77 -8.75
CA THR A 95 -0.26 1.81 -7.64
C THR A 95 -0.12 0.36 -8.13
N VAL A 96 -0.73 0.04 -9.28
CA VAL A 96 -0.62 -1.27 -9.91
C VAL A 96 0.83 -1.56 -10.31
N ASP A 97 1.52 -0.59 -10.89
CA ASP A 97 2.93 -0.71 -11.29
C ASP A 97 3.85 -0.94 -10.08
N PHE A 98 3.63 -0.20 -8.99
CA PHE A 98 4.34 -0.42 -7.73
C PHE A 98 4.14 -1.84 -7.19
N PHE A 99 2.91 -2.35 -7.18
CA PHE A 99 2.66 -3.72 -6.75
C PHE A 99 3.24 -4.77 -7.69
N HIS A 100 3.22 -4.53 -9.00
CA HIS A 100 3.87 -5.42 -9.98
C HIS A 100 5.37 -5.56 -9.67
N HIS A 101 6.09 -4.44 -9.55
CA HIS A 101 7.51 -4.46 -9.27
C HIS A 101 7.83 -4.95 -7.85
N GLY A 102 7.07 -4.53 -6.84
CA GLY A 102 7.27 -4.98 -5.46
C GLY A 102 7.11 -6.50 -5.30
N MET A 103 6.07 -7.07 -5.92
CA MET A 103 5.81 -8.51 -5.83
C MET A 103 6.76 -9.34 -6.71
N SER A 104 7.46 -8.74 -7.68
CA SER A 104 8.34 -9.47 -8.61
C SER A 104 9.50 -10.22 -7.96
N GLY A 105 9.95 -9.77 -6.78
CA GLY A 105 10.96 -10.46 -5.98
C GLY A 105 10.42 -11.62 -5.14
N LEU A 106 9.09 -11.71 -4.97
CA LEU A 106 8.44 -12.60 -4.01
C LEU A 106 7.67 -13.73 -4.69
N VAL A 107 7.10 -13.47 -5.87
CA VAL A 107 6.28 -14.44 -6.62
C VAL A 107 6.72 -14.52 -8.08
N ARG A 108 6.28 -15.56 -8.78
CA ARG A 108 6.57 -15.83 -10.19
C ARG A 108 5.29 -16.12 -10.97
N ALA A 109 5.39 -16.10 -12.30
CA ALA A 109 4.29 -16.51 -13.17
C ALA A 109 3.74 -17.89 -12.77
N GLY A 110 2.42 -18.02 -12.77
CA GLY A 110 1.67 -19.21 -12.36
C GLY A 110 1.47 -19.37 -10.86
N GLN A 111 2.22 -18.65 -10.01
CA GLN A 111 2.04 -18.71 -8.56
C GLN A 111 0.78 -17.97 -8.11
N ARG A 112 0.23 -18.42 -6.99
CA ARG A 112 -1.09 -18.01 -6.50
C ARG A 112 -0.94 -17.22 -5.21
N VAL A 113 -1.51 -16.01 -5.18
CA VAL A 113 -1.43 -15.10 -4.05
C VAL A 113 -2.81 -14.90 -3.46
N VAL A 114 -3.03 -15.33 -2.22
CA VAL A 114 -4.28 -15.04 -1.51
C VAL A 114 -4.16 -13.70 -0.80
N ILE A 115 -5.01 -12.77 -1.21
CA ILE A 115 -5.00 -11.38 -0.76
C ILE A 115 -6.06 -11.22 0.35
N LEU A 116 -5.56 -11.14 1.58
CA LEU A 116 -6.32 -11.01 2.81
C LEU A 116 -6.48 -9.53 3.22
N MET A 117 -6.80 -8.70 2.23
CA MET A 117 -6.88 -7.23 2.32
C MET A 117 -8.20 -6.74 1.69
N PRO A 118 -8.71 -5.54 2.02
CA PRO A 118 -9.94 -5.02 1.43
C PRO A 118 -9.91 -5.04 -0.10
N GLY A 119 -10.91 -5.69 -0.71
CA GLY A 119 -10.85 -6.08 -2.12
C GLY A 119 -12.17 -6.13 -2.89
N ALA A 120 -13.31 -5.99 -2.20
CA ALA A 120 -14.63 -6.27 -2.79
C ALA A 120 -15.11 -5.22 -3.81
N ALA A 121 -14.54 -4.02 -3.80
CA ALA A 121 -14.86 -2.96 -4.74
C ALA A 121 -13.76 -2.87 -5.82
N PRO A 122 -14.10 -2.47 -7.06
CA PRO A 122 -13.10 -2.08 -8.05
C PRO A 122 -12.11 -1.06 -7.47
N GLU A 123 -10.86 -1.12 -7.93
CA GLU A 123 -9.81 -0.15 -7.56
C GLU A 123 -9.55 -0.07 -6.04
N SER A 124 -9.96 -1.11 -5.30
CA SER A 124 -9.53 -1.32 -3.92
C SER A 124 -8.10 -1.84 -3.88
N VAL A 125 -7.43 -1.73 -2.74
CA VAL A 125 -6.04 -2.20 -2.58
C VAL A 125 -5.87 -3.66 -3.00
N GLY A 126 -6.83 -4.53 -2.66
CA GLY A 126 -6.79 -5.94 -3.06
C GLY A 126 -6.99 -6.14 -4.56
N ALA A 127 -7.86 -5.34 -5.19
CA ALA A 127 -8.08 -5.39 -6.63
C ALA A 127 -6.86 -4.88 -7.42
N LEU A 128 -6.26 -3.75 -7.00
CA LEU A 128 -5.06 -3.18 -7.62
C LEU A 128 -3.85 -4.13 -7.49
N LEU A 129 -3.70 -4.78 -6.34
CA LEU A 129 -2.66 -5.80 -6.14
C LEU A 129 -2.89 -7.01 -7.05
N ALA A 130 -4.13 -7.49 -7.17
CA ALA A 130 -4.44 -8.59 -8.09
C ALA A 130 -4.13 -8.23 -9.55
N GLU A 131 -4.40 -6.99 -9.96
CA GLU A 131 -4.05 -6.48 -11.28
C GLU A 131 -2.52 -6.44 -11.50
N GLY A 132 -1.76 -5.96 -10.50
CA GLY A 132 -0.29 -5.90 -10.59
C GLY A 132 0.35 -7.29 -10.70
N LEU A 133 -0.21 -8.26 -9.97
CA LEU A 133 0.18 -9.68 -10.07
C LEU A 133 -0.15 -10.28 -11.45
N ALA A 134 -1.29 -9.91 -12.04
CA ALA A 134 -1.67 -10.40 -13.36
C ALA A 134 -0.67 -9.97 -14.45
N ARG A 135 -0.05 -8.78 -14.33
CA ARG A 135 0.99 -8.30 -15.27
C ARG A 135 2.22 -9.19 -15.35
N MET A 136 2.54 -9.90 -14.26
CA MET A 136 3.64 -10.86 -14.21
C MET A 136 3.20 -12.31 -14.36
N GLY A 137 1.95 -12.55 -14.79
CA GLY A 137 1.39 -13.88 -14.97
C GLY A 137 1.13 -14.63 -13.66
N ALA A 138 1.18 -13.97 -12.50
CA ALA A 138 0.76 -14.53 -11.23
C ALA A 138 -0.77 -14.36 -11.05
N VAL A 139 -1.36 -15.16 -10.17
CA VAL A 139 -2.80 -15.16 -9.93
C VAL A 139 -3.09 -14.54 -8.56
N GLY A 140 -3.70 -13.36 -8.54
CA GLY A 140 -4.21 -12.74 -7.30
C GLY A 140 -5.63 -13.20 -6.99
N ILE A 141 -5.83 -13.85 -5.83
CA ILE A 141 -7.13 -14.26 -5.32
C ILE A 141 -7.54 -13.31 -4.19
N VAL A 142 -8.51 -12.45 -4.48
CA VAL A 142 -9.02 -11.47 -3.51
C VAL A 142 -10.02 -12.14 -2.57
N HIS A 143 -9.52 -12.58 -1.41
CA HIS A 143 -10.35 -13.15 -0.36
C HIS A 143 -10.98 -12.08 0.54
N GLY A 144 -10.25 -11.01 0.83
CA GLY A 144 -10.66 -9.99 1.80
C GLY A 144 -10.10 -10.23 3.20
N PRO A 145 -10.26 -9.26 4.12
CA PRO A 145 -9.75 -9.35 5.49
C PRO A 145 -10.23 -10.62 6.21
N VAL A 146 -9.36 -11.22 7.04
CA VAL A 146 -9.69 -12.43 7.79
C VAL A 146 -10.71 -12.09 8.89
N ARG A 147 -11.97 -12.42 8.64
CA ARG A 147 -13.04 -12.38 9.65
C ARG A 147 -13.28 -13.74 10.28
N ASP A 148 -13.12 -14.78 9.48
CA ASP A 148 -13.19 -16.18 9.88
C ASP A 148 -11.88 -16.89 9.49
N PRO A 149 -11.02 -17.20 10.47
CA PRO A 149 -9.79 -17.95 10.22
C PRO A 149 -10.00 -19.35 9.62
N GLU A 150 -11.13 -20.00 9.89
CA GLU A 150 -11.44 -21.33 9.34
C GLU A 150 -11.69 -21.24 7.84
N ALA A 151 -12.55 -20.30 7.42
CA ALA A 151 -12.82 -20.03 6.01
C ALA A 151 -11.56 -19.56 5.27
N ALA A 152 -10.74 -18.69 5.87
CA ALA A 152 -9.48 -18.26 5.26
C ALA A 152 -8.50 -19.43 5.07
N ALA A 153 -8.38 -20.33 6.06
CA ALA A 153 -7.54 -21.53 5.92
C ALA A 153 -8.05 -22.47 4.83
N ALA A 154 -9.37 -22.65 4.72
CA ALA A 154 -9.97 -23.45 3.67
C ALA A 154 -9.72 -22.85 2.28
N ALA A 155 -9.84 -21.53 2.12
CA ALA A 155 -9.53 -20.84 0.88
C ALA A 155 -8.04 -21.00 0.49
N ILE A 156 -7.12 -20.81 1.44
CA ILE A 156 -5.68 -21.02 1.18
C ILE A 156 -5.38 -22.42 0.64
N LEU A 157 -6.04 -23.44 1.19
CA LEU A 157 -5.90 -24.83 0.75
C LEU A 157 -6.54 -25.06 -0.62
N ALA A 158 -7.78 -24.62 -0.81
CA ALA A 158 -8.49 -24.79 -2.08
C ALA A 158 -7.73 -24.12 -3.24
N GLU A 159 -7.16 -22.96 -2.95
CA GLU A 159 -6.41 -22.17 -3.92
C GLU A 159 -4.92 -22.56 -4.01
N GLN A 160 -4.43 -23.52 -3.22
CA GLN A 160 -3.00 -23.90 -3.21
C GLN A 160 -2.07 -22.67 -3.15
N ALA A 161 -2.31 -21.76 -2.20
CA ALA A 161 -1.65 -20.46 -2.18
C ALA A 161 -0.13 -20.57 -1.93
N ASP A 162 0.67 -19.99 -2.84
CA ASP A 162 2.12 -19.85 -2.69
C ASP A 162 2.48 -18.66 -1.78
N CYS A 163 1.67 -17.60 -1.81
CA CYS A 163 1.93 -16.37 -1.08
C CYS A 163 0.66 -15.83 -0.43
N LEU A 164 0.80 -15.23 0.75
CA LEU A 164 -0.28 -14.48 1.40
C LEU A 164 0.08 -13.00 1.48
N VAL A 165 -0.90 -12.12 1.36
CA VAL A 165 -0.76 -10.69 1.69
C VAL A 165 -1.85 -10.31 2.68
N GLY A 166 -1.50 -9.79 3.86
CA GLY A 166 -2.52 -9.51 4.87
C GLY A 166 -2.08 -8.65 6.06
N ILE A 167 -3.02 -8.47 7.00
CA ILE A 167 -2.85 -7.62 8.19
C ILE A 167 -2.20 -8.43 9.33
N PRO A 168 -1.13 -7.93 9.99
CA PRO A 168 -0.33 -8.69 10.96
C PRO A 168 -1.14 -9.46 12.01
N VAL A 169 -2.05 -8.79 12.71
CA VAL A 169 -2.85 -9.39 13.78
C VAL A 169 -3.84 -10.43 13.24
N GLN A 170 -4.38 -10.21 12.04
CA GLN A 170 -5.28 -11.15 11.39
C GLN A 170 -4.56 -12.41 10.93
N ILE A 171 -3.37 -12.26 10.34
CA ILE A 171 -2.51 -13.38 9.94
C ILE A 171 -2.02 -14.16 11.17
N LEU A 172 -1.69 -13.47 12.27
CA LEU A 172 -1.39 -14.14 13.54
C LEU A 172 -2.58 -14.97 14.03
N GLY A 173 -3.79 -14.41 14.01
CA GLY A 173 -5.02 -15.10 14.37
C GLY A 173 -5.23 -16.36 13.52
N LEU A 174 -5.03 -16.25 12.20
CA LEU A 174 -5.06 -17.38 11.27
C LEU A 174 -3.98 -18.43 11.60
N ALA A 175 -2.73 -18.02 11.81
CA ALA A 175 -1.62 -18.92 12.12
C ALA A 175 -1.85 -19.71 13.42
N ARG A 176 -2.54 -19.10 14.40
CA ARG A 176 -2.88 -19.72 15.69
C ARG A 176 -4.19 -20.52 15.67
N HIS A 177 -5.03 -20.34 14.65
CA HIS A 177 -6.28 -21.08 14.53
C HIS A 177 -6.01 -22.58 14.28
N THR A 178 -6.86 -23.46 14.80
CA THR A 178 -6.72 -24.92 14.62
C THR A 178 -6.80 -25.31 13.15
N GLY A 179 -7.67 -24.66 12.38
CA GLY A 179 -7.86 -24.87 10.94
C GLY A 179 -6.60 -24.65 10.10
N SER A 180 -5.66 -23.80 10.53
CA SER A 180 -4.40 -23.59 9.81
C SER A 180 -3.44 -24.78 9.92
N ALA A 181 -3.72 -25.77 10.78
CA ALA A 181 -2.88 -26.96 10.93
C ALA A 181 -3.00 -27.88 9.71
N ARG A 182 -4.07 -27.71 8.94
CA ARG A 182 -4.31 -28.42 7.69
C ARG A 182 -3.47 -27.86 6.54
N ILE A 183 -2.96 -26.63 6.65
CA ILE A 183 -2.08 -26.02 5.65
C ILE A 183 -0.69 -26.67 5.81
N PRO A 184 -0.20 -27.43 4.82
CA PRO A 184 1.10 -28.08 4.92
C PRO A 184 2.23 -27.05 5.04
N ARG A 185 3.25 -27.37 5.84
CA ARG A 185 4.51 -26.60 5.81
C ARG A 185 5.07 -26.61 4.38
N GLY A 186 5.51 -25.45 3.91
CA GLY A 186 6.06 -25.27 2.57
C GLY A 186 5.05 -25.08 1.44
N LEU A 187 3.73 -25.18 1.71
CA LEU A 187 2.72 -24.75 0.73
C LEU A 187 2.83 -23.23 0.50
N ILE A 188 2.74 -22.47 1.59
CA ILE A 188 3.01 -21.03 1.59
C ILE A 188 4.54 -20.86 1.63
N ARG A 189 5.08 -20.13 0.67
CA ARG A 189 6.50 -19.81 0.55
C ARG A 189 6.83 -18.44 1.15
N SER A 190 5.91 -17.49 0.99
CA SER A 190 6.08 -16.12 1.47
C SER A 190 4.79 -15.54 2.04
N VAL A 191 4.92 -14.65 3.02
CA VAL A 191 3.80 -13.85 3.56
C VAL A 191 4.22 -12.39 3.60
N VAL A 192 3.44 -11.50 3.00
CA VAL A 192 3.63 -10.05 3.10
C VAL A 192 2.66 -9.46 4.12
N LEU A 193 3.20 -8.78 5.13
CA LEU A 193 2.44 -8.14 6.19
C LEU A 193 2.42 -6.62 6.01
N SER A 194 1.22 -6.02 6.09
CA SER A 194 1.00 -4.58 5.86
C SER A 194 -0.14 -4.02 6.71
N THR A 195 -0.38 -2.71 6.62
CA THR A 195 -1.50 -1.95 7.24
C THR A 195 -1.29 -1.57 8.70
N ASP A 196 -0.41 -2.27 9.41
CA ASP A 196 -0.12 -2.00 10.82
C ASP A 196 1.35 -2.34 11.11
N TYR A 197 1.81 -2.00 12.31
CA TYR A 197 3.11 -2.41 12.82
C TYR A 197 3.27 -3.94 12.76
N VAL A 198 4.47 -4.40 12.39
CA VAL A 198 4.81 -5.82 12.29
C VAL A 198 5.80 -6.22 13.39
N PRO A 199 5.33 -6.71 14.55
CA PRO A 199 6.22 -7.20 15.59
C PRO A 199 6.99 -8.45 15.16
N ALA A 200 8.27 -8.55 15.54
CA ALA A 200 9.10 -9.75 15.33
C ALA A 200 8.45 -11.04 15.89
N ALA A 201 7.65 -10.92 16.96
CA ALA A 201 6.91 -12.06 17.52
C ALA A 201 5.82 -12.60 16.56
N ILE A 202 5.20 -11.74 15.75
CA ILE A 202 4.23 -12.14 14.72
C ILE A 202 4.95 -12.85 13.58
N VAL A 203 6.03 -12.24 13.07
CA VAL A 203 6.92 -12.83 12.06
C VAL A 203 7.30 -14.25 12.46
N ALA A 204 7.93 -14.41 13.63
CA ALA A 204 8.39 -15.71 14.09
C ALA A 204 7.24 -16.72 14.32
N ALA A 205 6.04 -16.27 14.68
CA ALA A 205 4.88 -17.16 14.83
C ALA A 205 4.39 -17.69 13.47
N VAL A 206 4.37 -16.84 12.45
CA VAL A 206 3.99 -17.18 11.07
C VAL A 206 5.03 -18.12 10.44
N GLU A 207 6.31 -17.79 10.54
CA GLU A 207 7.42 -18.62 10.03
C GLU A 207 7.43 -20.02 10.68
N ARG A 208 7.25 -20.09 12.01
CA ARG A 208 7.15 -21.39 12.70
C ARG A 208 5.97 -22.21 12.20
N ARG A 209 4.83 -21.56 11.93
CA ARG A 209 3.59 -22.23 11.52
C ARG A 209 3.71 -22.84 10.13
N TRP A 210 4.17 -22.07 9.14
CA TRP A 210 4.12 -22.49 7.74
C TRP A 210 5.49 -22.74 7.09
N GLY A 211 6.59 -22.35 7.74
CA GLY A 211 7.93 -22.53 7.20
C GLY A 211 8.21 -21.65 5.99
N CYS A 212 7.59 -20.48 5.95
CA CYS A 212 7.71 -19.49 4.90
C CYS A 212 8.59 -18.32 5.34
N ASP A 213 9.03 -17.51 4.39
CA ASP A 213 9.60 -16.20 4.67
C ASP A 213 8.48 -15.18 4.92
N VAL A 214 8.72 -14.21 5.80
CA VAL A 214 7.76 -13.14 6.08
C VAL A 214 8.40 -11.80 5.74
N TYR A 215 7.72 -11.05 4.89
CA TYR A 215 8.14 -9.75 4.39
C TYR A 215 7.23 -8.66 4.94
N GLN A 216 7.80 -7.47 5.12
CA GLN A 216 7.05 -6.31 5.57
C GLN A 216 6.82 -5.32 4.43
N HIS A 217 5.60 -4.79 4.37
CA HIS A 217 5.24 -3.68 3.49
C HIS A 217 4.73 -2.51 4.33
N TYR A 218 5.33 -1.34 4.12
CA TYR A 218 4.89 -0.07 4.67
C TYR A 218 4.18 0.75 3.60
N GLY A 219 2.99 1.24 3.92
CA GLY A 219 2.26 2.13 3.03
C GLY A 219 1.05 2.72 3.74
N MET A 220 0.56 3.82 3.19
CA MET A 220 -0.66 4.49 3.65
C MET A 220 -1.54 4.80 2.46
N SER A 221 -2.85 4.93 2.67
CA SER A 221 -3.76 5.34 1.60
C SER A 221 -3.38 6.73 1.05
N GLU A 222 -2.91 7.64 1.91
CA GLU A 222 -2.40 8.97 1.54
C GLU A 222 -1.21 8.92 0.56
N MET A 223 -0.47 7.81 0.54
CA MET A 223 0.68 7.58 -0.34
C MET A 223 0.31 6.75 -1.58
N GLY A 224 -0.99 6.58 -1.88
CA GLY A 224 -1.44 5.69 -2.95
C GLY A 224 -1.19 4.22 -2.65
N TYR A 225 -1.34 3.82 -1.38
CA TYR A 225 -1.12 2.46 -0.86
C TYR A 225 0.30 1.91 -0.97
N GLY A 226 1.22 2.59 -1.65
CA GLY A 226 2.64 2.24 -1.69
C GLY A 226 3.46 3.09 -0.71
N GLY A 227 4.62 2.58 -0.30
CA GLY A 227 5.56 3.31 0.54
C GLY A 227 6.92 2.65 0.52
N GLY A 228 6.99 1.39 0.94
CA GLY A 228 8.17 0.56 0.77
C GLY A 228 7.92 -0.91 1.07
N LEU A 229 8.76 -1.76 0.51
CA LEU A 229 8.66 -3.22 0.65
C LEU A 229 10.02 -3.80 1.02
N GLU A 230 10.03 -4.72 1.97
CA GLU A 230 11.20 -5.49 2.35
C GLU A 230 11.58 -6.51 1.26
N CYS A 231 12.89 -6.68 1.04
CA CYS A 231 13.41 -7.72 0.15
C CYS A 231 13.94 -8.93 0.94
N THR A 232 14.48 -9.92 0.22
CA THR A 232 15.07 -11.14 0.78
C THR A 232 16.26 -10.92 1.71
N ALA A 233 16.83 -9.71 1.76
CA ALA A 233 17.87 -9.39 2.74
C ALA A 233 17.33 -9.20 4.17
N HIS A 234 16.04 -8.87 4.33
CA HIS A 234 15.40 -8.57 5.63
C HIS A 234 16.10 -7.47 6.45
N GLU A 235 16.64 -6.44 5.76
CA GLU A 235 17.34 -5.30 6.35
C GLU A 235 16.56 -3.97 6.18
N GLY A 236 15.23 -4.05 6.24
CA GLY A 236 14.33 -2.90 6.13
C GLY A 236 13.64 -2.78 4.76
N TYR A 237 13.13 -1.59 4.45
CA TYR A 237 12.28 -1.37 3.28
C TYR A 237 13.03 -0.74 2.12
N HIS A 238 12.81 -1.24 0.92
CA HIS A 238 13.05 -0.48 -0.31
C HIS A 238 11.92 0.52 -0.49
N LEU A 239 12.22 1.80 -0.30
CA LEU A 239 11.24 2.87 -0.45
C LEU A 239 10.89 3.10 -1.92
N ARG A 240 9.65 3.54 -2.15
CA ARG A 240 9.08 3.92 -3.45
C ARG A 240 9.67 5.25 -3.92
N GLU A 241 10.98 5.28 -4.17
CA GLU A 241 11.73 6.51 -4.46
C GLU A 241 11.65 6.96 -5.92
N ALA A 242 11.23 6.08 -6.83
CA ALA A 242 11.18 6.35 -8.27
C ALA A 242 9.98 7.21 -8.70
N ASP A 243 8.93 7.24 -7.86
CA ASP A 243 7.69 7.99 -8.08
C ASP A 243 7.69 9.35 -7.34
N LEU A 244 8.87 9.78 -6.86
CA LEU A 244 9.14 11.08 -6.25
C LEU A 244 10.06 11.94 -7.10
#